data_AF-A0A2V7IZ64-F1
#
_entry.id   AF-A0A2V7IZ64-F1
#
_cell.length_a   1.000
_cell.length_b   1.000
_cell.length_c   1.000
_cell.angle_alpha   90.00
_cell.angle_beta   90.00
_cell.angle_gamma   90.00
#
_symmetry.space_group_name_H-M   'P 1'
#
loop_
_entity.id
_entity.type
_entity.pdbx_description
1 polymer ?
#
loop_
_entity_poly.entity_id
_entity_poly.type
_entity_poly.pdbx_seq_one_letter_code
_entity_poly.pdbx_strand_id
1 'polypeptide(L)'
;MASRPFDPVIAADNDAAIQAIEKQIHCTCGCNLDVYTCRTTDFTCGTSPAMHRRVVALAAQGRTAQQILDAFVQQHGVSILMAPPKRGFNLAGYFVPSLLIVAAGVVLTLVLRRWSRAAQPAAPGTNAADVPASPAELERLRRELDRLSG
;
A
#
# COMPACT_ATOMS: atom_id res chain seq x y z
N MET A 1 -31.97 2.12 36.19
CA MET A 1 -31.72 2.65 34.83
C MET A 1 -32.59 1.83 33.88
N ALA A 2 -33.66 2.41 33.34
CA ALA A 2 -34.56 1.68 32.45
C ALA A 2 -33.85 1.45 31.10
N SER A 3 -33.69 0.20 30.68
CA SER A 3 -33.19 -0.14 29.35
C SER A 3 -34.10 0.52 28.31
N ARG A 4 -33.55 1.40 27.47
CA ARG A 4 -34.27 1.84 26.27
C ARG A 4 -34.56 0.61 25.43
N PRO A 5 -35.80 0.42 24.93
CA PRO A 5 -36.09 -0.68 24.03
C PRO A 5 -35.19 -0.54 22.78
N PHE A 6 -34.57 -1.64 22.38
CA PHE A 6 -33.82 -1.69 21.12
C PHE A 6 -34.80 -1.55 19.96
N ASP A 7 -34.48 -0.69 19.00
CA ASP A 7 -35.25 -0.60 17.76
C ASP A 7 -35.18 -1.95 17.03
N PRO A 8 -36.29 -2.42 16.43
CA PRO A 8 -36.30 -3.69 15.71
C PRO A 8 -35.37 -3.60 14.49
N VAL A 9 -34.63 -4.68 14.24
CA VAL A 9 -33.78 -4.81 13.06
C VAL A 9 -34.64 -4.81 11.79
N ILE A 10 -34.27 -3.98 10.83
CA ILE A 10 -34.93 -3.85 9.53
C ILE A 10 -34.05 -4.36 8.39
N ALA A 11 -34.65 -4.62 7.23
CA ALA A 11 -33.90 -5.09 6.05
C ALA A 11 -32.75 -4.14 5.66
N ALA A 12 -32.93 -2.83 5.84
CA ALA A 12 -31.92 -1.83 5.53
C ALA A 12 -30.65 -1.95 6.40
N ASP A 13 -30.73 -2.55 7.60
CA ASP A 13 -29.57 -2.73 8.47
C ASP A 13 -28.54 -3.69 7.88
N ASN A 14 -29.00 -4.60 7.02
CA ASN A 14 -28.20 -5.62 6.34
C ASN A 14 -28.09 -5.39 4.82
N ASP A 15 -28.59 -4.27 4.31
CA ASP A 15 -28.54 -3.94 2.89
C ASP A 15 -27.10 -3.64 2.43
N ALA A 16 -26.61 -4.37 1.43
CA ALA A 16 -25.22 -4.27 0.98
C ALA A 16 -24.87 -2.88 0.40
N ALA A 17 -25.83 -2.18 -0.23
CA ALA A 17 -25.61 -0.84 -0.76
C ALA A 17 -25.51 0.20 0.38
N ILE A 18 -26.35 0.07 1.42
CA ILE A 18 -26.23 0.88 2.63
C ILE A 18 -24.87 0.65 3.29
N GLN A 19 -24.47 -0.61 3.51
CA GLN A 19 -23.17 -0.93 4.10
C GLN A 19 -22.00 -0.36 3.29
N ALA A 20 -22.08 -0.39 1.96
CA ALA A 20 -21.04 0.18 1.10
C ALA A 20 -20.93 1.71 1.22
N ILE A 21 -22.04 2.41 1.49
CA ILE A 21 -22.03 3.85 1.77
C ILE A 21 -21.45 4.11 3.16
N GLU A 22 -21.91 3.37 4.18
CA GLU A 22 -21.47 3.53 5.56
C GLU A 22 -19.96 3.31 5.75
N LYS A 23 -19.38 2.35 5.02
CA LYS A 23 -17.94 2.07 5.00
C LYS A 23 -17.09 3.22 4.45
N GLN A 24 -17.72 4.21 3.80
CA GLN A 24 -17.04 5.40 3.31
C GLN A 24 -17.18 6.59 4.26
N ILE A 25 -17.97 6.47 5.32
CA ILE A 25 -18.25 7.55 6.28
C ILE A 25 -17.53 7.26 7.59
N HIS A 26 -16.68 8.18 8.02
CA HIS A 26 -16.00 8.18 9.31
C HIS A 26 -16.98 8.45 10.45
N CYS A 27 -17.03 7.55 11.42
CA CYS A 27 -17.86 7.74 12.62
C CYS A 27 -17.28 8.83 13.51
N THR A 28 -18.09 9.81 13.91
CA THR A 28 -17.63 10.96 14.69
C THR A 28 -17.58 10.72 16.20
N CYS A 29 -17.68 9.47 16.68
CA CYS A 29 -17.56 9.15 18.12
C CYS A 29 -16.10 9.12 18.63
N GLY A 30 -15.11 9.18 17.73
CA GLY A 30 -13.68 9.20 18.09
C GLY A 30 -12.99 7.83 18.07
N CYS A 31 -13.67 6.75 17.70
CA CYS A 31 -13.06 5.42 17.58
C CYS A 31 -12.26 5.19 16.29
N ASN A 32 -12.23 6.18 15.37
CA ASN A 32 -11.58 6.13 14.06
C ASN A 32 -12.08 5.01 13.11
N LEU A 33 -13.24 4.42 13.40
CA LEU A 33 -13.89 3.42 12.53
C LEU A 33 -14.89 4.09 11.60
N ASP A 34 -15.23 3.41 10.50
CA ASP A 34 -16.37 3.79 9.67
C ASP A 34 -17.71 3.50 10.37
N VAL A 35 -18.79 4.08 9.86
CA VAL A 35 -20.13 3.96 10.47
C VAL A 35 -20.57 2.50 10.58
N TYR A 36 -20.33 1.68 9.55
CA TYR A 36 -20.73 0.28 9.54
C TYR A 36 -19.91 -0.55 10.53
N THR A 37 -18.58 -0.42 10.48
CA THR A 37 -17.71 -1.16 11.39
C THR A 37 -18.01 -0.75 12.83
N CYS A 38 -18.09 0.55 13.13
CA CYS A 38 -18.39 1.03 14.47
C CYS A 38 -19.71 0.47 15.02
N ARG A 39 -20.82 0.51 14.26
CA ARG A 39 -22.13 0.01 14.75
C ARG A 39 -22.18 -1.51 14.94
N THR A 40 -21.28 -2.25 14.30
CA THR A 40 -21.21 -3.71 14.39
C THR A 40 -20.16 -4.22 15.38
N THR A 41 -19.26 -3.34 15.85
CA THR A 41 -18.21 -3.70 16.81
C THR A 41 -18.34 -3.02 18.17
N ASP A 42 -18.93 -1.82 18.24
CA ASP A 42 -19.13 -1.08 19.50
C ASP A 42 -20.62 -0.84 19.76
N PHE A 43 -21.20 -1.73 20.57
CA PHE A 43 -22.61 -1.68 20.96
C PHE A 43 -22.92 -0.60 22.02
N THR A 44 -21.90 0.11 22.52
CA THR A 44 -22.08 1.23 23.46
C THR A 44 -22.14 2.58 22.75
N CYS A 45 -21.72 2.63 21.47
CA CYS A 45 -21.73 3.85 20.67
C CYS A 45 -23.15 4.28 20.29
N GLY A 46 -23.55 5.49 20.70
CA GLY A 46 -24.80 6.10 20.27
C GLY A 46 -24.73 6.83 18.92
N THR A 47 -23.51 7.15 18.45
CA THR A 47 -23.28 7.98 17.26
C THR A 47 -23.43 7.18 15.97
N SER A 48 -22.77 6.02 15.85
CA SER A 48 -22.82 5.22 14.62
C SER A 48 -24.25 4.75 14.27
N PRO A 49 -25.12 4.31 15.21
CA PRO A 49 -26.50 3.99 14.86
C PRO A 49 -27.31 5.22 14.43
N ALA A 50 -27.01 6.40 14.98
CA ALA A 50 -27.66 7.64 14.55
C ALA A 50 -27.26 8.03 13.12
N MET A 51 -25.99 7.87 12.76
CA MET A 51 -25.51 8.12 11.40
C MET A 51 -26.07 7.08 10.41
N HIS A 52 -26.14 5.80 10.82
CA HIS A 52 -26.82 4.75 10.05
C HIS A 52 -28.26 5.13 9.69
N ARG A 53 -29.06 5.51 10.70
CA ARG A 53 -30.44 5.97 10.48
C ARG A 53 -30.52 7.15 9.51
N ARG A 54 -29.52 8.05 9.53
CA ARG A 54 -29.45 9.16 8.58
C ARG A 54 -29.16 8.70 7.15
N VAL A 55 -28.26 7.74 6.97
CA VAL A 55 -27.98 7.12 5.66
C VAL A 55 -29.24 6.44 5.12
N VAL A 56 -29.90 5.60 5.92
CA VAL A 56 -31.14 4.91 5.54
C VAL A 56 -32.25 5.91 5.18
N ALA A 57 -32.42 6.97 5.97
CA ALA A 57 -33.42 8.00 5.69
C ALA A 57 -33.18 8.72 4.36
N LEU A 58 -31.92 8.99 4.00
CA LEU A 58 -31.58 9.60 2.71
C LEU A 58 -31.77 8.61 1.55
N ALA A 59 -31.41 7.34 1.73
CA ALA A 59 -31.63 6.30 0.74
C ALA A 59 -33.13 6.10 0.46
N ALA A 60 -33.97 6.10 1.50
CA ALA A 60 -35.43 6.03 1.38
C ALA A 60 -36.05 7.21 0.61
N GLN A 61 -35.34 8.35 0.52
CA GLN A 61 -35.72 9.50 -0.31
C GLN A 61 -35.28 9.35 -1.79
N GLY A 62 -34.72 8.21 -2.18
CA GLY A 62 -34.21 7.97 -3.54
C GLY A 62 -32.87 8.65 -3.82
N ARG A 63 -32.12 9.05 -2.79
CA ARG A 63 -30.77 9.63 -2.98
C ARG A 63 -29.80 8.54 -3.43
N THR A 64 -28.94 8.89 -4.39
CA THR A 64 -27.82 8.04 -4.79
C THR A 64 -26.73 8.00 -3.71
N ALA A 65 -25.87 6.98 -3.74
CA ALA A 65 -24.73 6.85 -2.81
C ALA A 65 -23.89 8.13 -2.76
N GLN A 66 -23.56 8.73 -3.91
CA GLN A 66 -22.76 9.96 -3.95
C GLN A 66 -23.49 11.14 -3.31
N GLN A 67 -24.80 11.30 -3.57
CA GLN A 67 -25.60 12.36 -2.95
C GLN A 67 -25.69 12.20 -1.42
N ILE A 68 -25.72 10.96 -0.93
CA ILE A 68 -25.68 10.68 0.51
C ILE A 68 -24.33 11.11 1.08
N LEU A 69 -23.22 10.67 0.48
CA LEU A 69 -21.87 11.07 0.91
C LEU A 69 -21.69 12.59 0.88
N ASP A 70 -22.15 13.26 -0.18
CA ASP A 70 -22.09 14.70 -0.32
C ASP A 70 -22.90 15.42 0.77
N ALA A 71 -24.04 14.86 1.19
CA ALA A 71 -24.81 15.41 2.30
C ALA A 71 -24.05 15.34 3.65
N PHE A 72 -23.31 14.26 3.89
CA PHE A 72 -22.43 14.18 5.07
C PHE A 72 -21.24 15.13 4.96
N VAL A 73 -20.62 15.24 3.77
CA VAL A 73 -19.52 16.19 3.52
C VAL A 73 -19.97 17.64 3.70
N GLN A 74 -21.20 17.98 3.30
CA GLN A 74 -21.74 19.33 3.49
C GLN A 74 -21.86 19.70 4.98
N GLN A 75 -22.14 18.71 5.84
CA GLN A 75 -22.34 18.93 7.28
C GLN A 75 -21.05 18.86 8.09
N HIS A 76 -20.12 17.99 7.70
CA HIS A 76 -18.93 17.66 8.50
C HIS A 76 -17.60 18.00 7.82
N GLY A 77 -17.64 18.45 6.57
CA GLY A 77 -16.45 18.62 5.72
C GLY A 77 -15.96 17.30 5.12
N VAL A 78 -14.92 17.40 4.27
CA VAL A 78 -14.37 16.23 3.54
C VAL A 78 -13.70 15.20 4.44
N SER A 79 -13.31 15.58 5.66
CA SER A 79 -12.72 14.67 6.66
C SER A 79 -13.70 13.64 7.20
N ILE A 80 -15.00 13.79 6.92
CA ILE A 80 -16.00 12.78 7.23
C ILE A 80 -15.86 11.53 6.35
N LEU A 81 -15.12 11.60 5.26
CA LEU A 81 -14.92 10.45 4.38
C LEU A 81 -13.71 9.64 4.85
N MET A 82 -13.83 8.31 4.80
CA MET A 82 -12.72 7.39 5.06
C MET A 82 -11.55 7.56 4.08
N ALA A 83 -11.84 8.10 2.89
CA ALA A 83 -10.83 8.44 1.90
C ALA A 83 -11.14 9.81 1.28
N PRO A 84 -10.13 10.66 1.03
CA PRO A 84 -10.33 11.92 0.34
C PRO A 84 -10.99 11.74 -1.04
N PRO A 85 -11.83 12.67 -1.52
CA PRO A 85 -12.37 12.58 -2.88
C PRO A 85 -11.25 12.59 -3.93
N LYS A 86 -11.29 11.69 -4.92
CA LYS A 86 -10.30 11.57 -6.02
C LYS A 86 -10.38 12.72 -7.04
N ARG A 87 -10.17 13.96 -6.60
CA ARG A 87 -10.20 15.17 -7.44
C ARG A 87 -9.28 16.25 -6.89
N GLY A 88 -8.79 17.12 -7.77
CA GLY A 88 -7.88 18.21 -7.39
C GLY A 88 -6.61 17.70 -6.73
N PHE A 89 -6.16 18.38 -5.67
CA PHE A 89 -4.92 18.04 -4.96
C PHE A 89 -4.92 16.65 -4.32
N ASN A 90 -6.09 16.11 -3.97
CA ASN A 90 -6.20 14.77 -3.37
C ASN A 90 -5.65 13.66 -4.28
N LEU A 91 -5.64 13.85 -5.61
CA LEU A 91 -5.05 12.90 -6.55
C LEU A 91 -3.57 12.62 -6.27
N ALA A 92 -2.85 13.60 -5.71
CA ALA A 92 -1.45 13.42 -5.32
C ALA A 92 -1.30 12.25 -4.33
N GLY A 93 -2.20 12.14 -3.35
CA GLY A 93 -2.18 11.04 -2.36
C GLY A 93 -2.36 9.65 -2.98
N TYR A 94 -2.99 9.55 -4.15
CA TYR A 94 -3.21 8.29 -4.85
C TYR A 94 -2.06 7.89 -5.78
N PHE A 95 -1.41 8.86 -6.41
CA PHE A 95 -0.40 8.59 -7.46
C PHE A 95 1.04 8.82 -7.03
N VAL A 96 1.30 9.80 -6.15
CA VAL A 96 2.66 10.16 -5.75
C VAL A 96 3.43 8.97 -5.14
N PRO A 97 2.87 8.15 -4.23
CA PRO A 97 3.60 7.01 -3.68
C PRO A 97 4.09 6.04 -4.77
N SER A 98 3.23 5.68 -5.72
CA SER A 98 3.60 4.79 -6.83
C SER A 98 4.63 5.44 -7.77
N LEU A 99 4.47 6.73 -8.09
CA LEU A 99 5.43 7.46 -8.92
C LEU A 99 6.81 7.54 -8.28
N LEU A 100 6.89 7.76 -6.97
CA LEU A 100 8.15 7.79 -6.23
C LEU A 100 8.86 6.43 -6.25
N ILE A 101 8.12 5.33 -6.07
CA ILE A 101 8.69 3.97 -6.12
C ILE A 101 9.25 3.68 -7.51
N VAL A 102 8.50 3.99 -8.57
CA VAL A 102 8.95 3.80 -9.96
C VAL A 102 10.18 4.67 -10.24
N ALA A 103 10.15 5.95 -9.87
CA ALA A 103 11.28 6.85 -10.05
C ALA A 103 12.54 6.34 -9.33
N ALA A 104 12.41 5.89 -8.08
CA ALA A 104 13.51 5.31 -7.31
C ALA A 104 14.08 4.05 -8.00
N GLY A 105 13.21 3.16 -8.49
CA GLY A 105 13.62 1.96 -9.24
C GLY A 105 14.36 2.28 -10.54
N VAL A 106 13.91 3.29 -11.29
CA VAL A 106 14.60 3.78 -12.49
C VAL A 106 15.97 4.33 -12.14
N VAL A 107 16.07 5.22 -11.15
CA VAL A 107 17.34 5.80 -10.70
C VAL A 107 18.31 4.70 -10.27
N LEU A 108 17.86 3.76 -9.45
CA LEU A 108 18.67 2.62 -9.00
C LEU A 108 19.19 1.79 -10.19
N THR A 109 18.32 1.48 -11.14
CA THR A 109 18.69 0.70 -12.34
C THR A 109 19.75 1.43 -13.18
N LEU A 110 19.62 2.75 -13.34
CA LEU A 110 20.58 3.56 -14.08
C LEU A 110 21.94 3.62 -13.36
N VAL A 111 21.94 3.77 -12.04
CA VAL A 111 23.17 3.75 -11.22
C VAL A 111 23.88 2.40 -11.34
N LEU A 112 23.15 1.29 -11.16
CA LEU A 112 23.70 -0.07 -11.27
C LEU A 112 24.26 -0.34 -12.68
N ARG A 113 23.56 0.08 -13.73
CA ARG A 113 24.04 -0.03 -15.13
C ARG A 113 25.29 0.79 -15.38
N ARG A 114 25.41 1.97 -14.77
CA ARG A 114 26.61 2.81 -14.91
C ARG A 114 27.80 2.17 -14.22
N TRP A 115 27.61 1.61 -13.02
CA TRP A 115 28.67 0.89 -12.31
C TRP A 115 29.11 -0.38 -13.05
N SER A 116 28.18 -1.17 -13.59
CA SER A 116 28.54 -2.38 -14.33
C SER A 116 29.27 -2.09 -15.65
N ARG A 117 28.92 -0.99 -16.33
CA ARG A 117 29.65 -0.54 -17.54
C ARG A 117 31.02 0.03 -17.22
N ALA A 118 31.18 0.75 -16.11
CA ALA A 118 32.48 1.22 -15.64
C ALA A 118 33.37 0.08 -15.16
N ALA A 119 32.78 -1.03 -14.71
CA ALA A 119 33.47 -2.26 -14.33
C ALA A 119 33.68 -3.25 -15.49
N GLN A 120 33.43 -2.86 -16.76
CA GLN A 120 33.82 -3.70 -17.88
C GLN A 120 35.32 -3.99 -17.80
N PRO A 121 35.74 -5.27 -17.68
CA PRO A 121 37.13 -5.62 -17.89
C PRO A 121 37.51 -5.13 -19.28
N ALA A 122 38.73 -4.60 -19.44
CA ALA A 122 39.36 -4.60 -20.75
C ALA A 122 39.09 -5.98 -21.39
N ALA A 123 38.72 -6.01 -22.67
CA ALA A 123 38.52 -7.25 -23.41
C ALA A 123 39.59 -8.27 -22.98
N PRO A 124 39.29 -9.58 -22.87
CA PRO A 124 40.32 -10.56 -22.62
C PRO A 124 41.29 -10.51 -23.80
N GLY A 125 42.27 -9.62 -23.72
CA GLY A 125 43.57 -9.83 -24.29
C GLY A 125 43.97 -11.17 -23.73
N THR A 126 44.26 -12.09 -24.64
CA THR A 126 44.99 -13.33 -24.42
C THR A 126 46.20 -13.05 -23.53
N ASN A 127 45.95 -13.03 -22.22
CA ASN A 127 46.92 -13.12 -21.15
C ASN A 127 46.57 -14.41 -20.40
N ALA A 128 46.53 -15.53 -21.12
CA ALA A 128 47.34 -16.62 -20.63
C ALA A 128 48.74 -16.02 -20.60
N ALA A 129 49.24 -15.72 -19.41
CA ALA A 129 50.61 -15.30 -19.25
C ALA A 129 51.45 -16.44 -19.84
N ASP A 130 51.85 -16.27 -21.09
CA ASP A 130 52.92 -17.04 -21.70
C ASP A 130 54.19 -16.50 -21.02
N VAL A 131 54.34 -16.86 -19.75
CA VAL A 131 55.58 -16.70 -19.02
C VAL A 131 56.46 -17.76 -19.65
N PRO A 132 57.49 -17.40 -20.45
CA PRO A 132 58.34 -18.39 -21.07
C PRO A 132 59.15 -19.07 -19.96
N ALA A 133 58.59 -20.14 -19.39
CA ALA A 133 59.28 -20.96 -18.43
C ALA A 133 60.30 -21.80 -19.20
N SER A 134 61.57 -21.64 -18.85
CA SER A 134 62.61 -22.48 -19.42
C SER A 134 62.35 -23.95 -19.04
N PRO A 135 62.76 -24.92 -19.87
CA PRO A 135 62.63 -26.35 -19.54
C PRO A 135 63.23 -26.70 -18.17
N ALA A 136 64.28 -25.98 -17.76
CA ALA A 136 64.94 -26.15 -16.47
C ALA A 136 64.09 -25.68 -15.28
N GLU A 137 63.29 -24.62 -15.43
CA GLU A 137 62.37 -24.14 -14.40
C GLU A 137 61.19 -25.08 -14.22
N LEU A 138 60.64 -25.62 -15.31
CA LEU A 138 59.58 -26.62 -15.26
C LEU A 138 60.03 -27.89 -14.53
N GLU A 139 61.25 -28.35 -14.80
CA GLU A 139 61.81 -29.53 -14.14
C GLU A 139 62.07 -29.29 -12.64
N ARG A 140 62.47 -28.07 -12.27
CA ARG A 140 62.64 -27.69 -10.87
C ARG A 140 61.31 -27.69 -10.11
N LEU A 141 60.27 -27.10 -10.70
CA LEU A 141 58.93 -27.06 -10.10
C LEU A 141 58.35 -28.47 -9.94
N ARG A 142 58.59 -29.36 -10.91
CA ARG A 142 58.10 -30.74 -10.85
C ARG A 142 58.73 -31.53 -9.70
N ARG A 143 60.04 -31.37 -9.48
CA ARG A 143 60.74 -31.95 -8.32
C ARG A 143 60.24 -31.38 -6.99
N GLU A 144 59.91 -30.09 -6.92
CA GLU A 144 59.33 -29.49 -5.72
C GLU A 144 57.93 -30.04 -5.45
N LEU A 145 57.10 -30.27 -6.48
CA LEU A 145 55.79 -30.90 -6.34
C LEU A 145 55.89 -32.33 -5.82
N ASP A 146 56.75 -33.16 -6.42
CA ASP A 146 56.92 -34.56 -6.02
C ASP A 146 57.38 -34.70 -4.57
N ARG A 147 58.24 -33.77 -4.12
CA ARG A 147 58.72 -33.68 -2.73
C ARG A 147 57.63 -33.29 -1.73
N LEU A 148 56.62 -32.52 -2.16
CA LEU A 148 55.50 -32.11 -1.31
C LEU A 148 54.39 -33.15 -1.27
N SER A 149 54.32 -34.03 -2.28
CA SER A 149 53.31 -35.08 -2.40
C SER A 149 53.71 -36.44 -1.82
N GLY A 150 54.95 -36.59 -1.34
CA GLY A 150 55.45 -37.78 -0.62
C GLY A 150 55.65 -37.49 0.85
#